data_AF-A0A432VD19-F1
#
_entry.id   AF-A0A432VD19-F1
#
_cell.length_a   1.000
_cell.length_b   1.000
_cell.length_c   1.000
_cell.angle_alpha   90.00
_cell.angle_beta   90.00
_cell.angle_gamma   90.00
#
_symmetry.space_group_name_H-M   'P 1'
#
loop_
_entity.id
_entity.type
_entity.pdbx_description
1 polymer ?
#
loop_
_entity_poly.entity_id
_entity_poly.type
_entity_poly.pdbx_seq_one_letter_code
_entity_poly.pdbx_strand_id
1 'polypeptide(L)'
;MTSSWIGGVSIGAVLMLPGCSEQPQKMARTEQQIHAGDSAVASGAPRIHLYQCDDDRTLFVNFKDKGLTVKLRHDAWASAVVLTAPSQGLPYIGESIIATFSGNHITIKVPGKRPVICQKQVT
;
A
#
# COMPACT_ATOMS: atom_id res chain seq x y z
N MET A 1 32.31 21.70 -65.02
CA MET A 1 31.01 21.29 -64.45
C MET A 1 31.29 20.89 -63.02
N THR A 2 30.85 21.52 -61.93
CA THR A 2 29.93 22.63 -61.63
C THR A 2 30.37 23.24 -60.29
N SER A 3 29.92 24.47 -60.06
CA SER A 3 30.34 25.40 -59.01
C SER A 3 29.51 25.29 -57.73
N SER A 4 30.12 25.79 -56.64
CA SER A 4 29.55 26.66 -55.58
C SER A 4 28.54 26.19 -54.51
N TRP A 5 28.98 26.43 -53.26
CA TRP A 5 28.37 27.20 -52.15
C TRP A 5 27.23 26.61 -51.29
N ILE A 6 27.42 26.76 -49.96
CA ILE A 6 26.54 27.24 -48.86
C ILE A 6 27.30 26.85 -47.57
N GLY A 7 27.73 27.73 -46.65
CA GLY A 7 26.99 28.78 -45.96
C GLY A 7 26.53 28.24 -44.60
N GLY A 8 27.25 28.54 -43.52
CA GLY A 8 27.13 27.87 -42.22
C GLY A 8 25.96 28.31 -41.33
N VAL A 9 25.80 27.65 -40.17
CA VAL A 9 25.02 28.12 -39.01
C VAL A 9 25.63 27.53 -37.71
N SER A 10 25.99 28.41 -36.77
CA SER A 10 26.25 28.09 -35.36
C SER A 10 24.97 27.66 -34.65
N ILE A 11 25.02 26.58 -33.88
CA ILE A 11 24.01 26.28 -32.83
C ILE A 11 24.76 25.95 -31.54
N GLY A 12 24.48 26.73 -30.50
CA GLY A 12 25.02 26.55 -29.17
C GLY A 12 24.29 25.48 -28.36
N ALA A 13 24.98 25.09 -27.27
CA ALA A 13 24.51 24.60 -25.98
C ALA A 13 23.52 23.42 -25.94
N VAL A 14 23.95 22.29 -25.34
CA VAL A 14 23.23 21.65 -24.22
C VAL A 14 24.23 20.91 -23.32
N LEU A 15 24.23 21.25 -22.03
CA LEU A 15 24.92 20.51 -20.96
C LEU A 15 24.32 19.11 -20.85
N MET A 16 25.12 18.07 -21.10
CA MET A 16 24.74 16.67 -20.86
C MET A 16 25.30 16.23 -19.50
N LEU A 17 24.44 16.24 -18.49
CA LEU A 17 24.60 15.36 -17.33
C LEU A 17 23.38 14.45 -17.30
N PRO A 18 23.56 13.12 -17.43
CA PRO A 18 22.48 12.19 -17.14
C PRO A 18 22.29 12.23 -15.64
N GLY A 19 21.39 13.11 -15.18
CA GLY A 19 20.75 12.94 -13.90
C GLY A 19 19.87 11.71 -14.01
N CYS A 20 20.46 10.52 -13.88
CA CYS A 20 19.73 9.34 -13.44
C CYS A 20 19.16 9.71 -12.07
N SER A 21 17.94 10.22 -12.07
CA SER A 21 17.11 10.23 -10.88
C SER A 21 17.01 8.77 -10.48
N GLU A 22 17.77 8.40 -9.46
CA GLU A 22 17.67 7.11 -8.81
C GLU A 22 16.24 7.05 -8.29
N GLN A 23 15.36 6.43 -9.07
CA GLN A 23 13.96 6.30 -8.73
C GLN A 23 13.97 5.48 -7.44
N PRO A 24 13.60 6.08 -6.28
CA PRO A 24 13.64 5.37 -5.03
C PRO A 24 12.85 4.10 -5.27
N GLN A 25 13.48 2.95 -4.99
CA GLN A 25 12.85 1.64 -5.15
C GLN A 25 11.43 1.78 -4.66
N LYS A 26 10.48 1.55 -5.58
CA LYS A 26 9.05 1.59 -5.34
C LYS A 26 8.79 0.57 -4.24
N MET A 27 8.95 0.97 -2.97
CA MET A 27 8.50 0.21 -1.81
C MET A 27 7.08 -0.17 -2.16
N ALA A 28 6.82 -1.47 -2.19
CA ALA A 28 5.50 -1.99 -2.50
C ALA A 28 4.49 -1.18 -1.67
N ARG A 29 3.70 -0.36 -2.37
CA ARG A 29 2.78 0.60 -1.76
C ARG A 29 1.95 -0.16 -0.74
N THR A 30 1.89 0.31 0.50
CA THR A 30 1.13 -0.41 1.53
C THR A 30 -0.34 -0.44 1.13
N GLU A 31 -1.09 -1.46 1.55
CA GLU A 31 -2.54 -1.52 1.27
C GLU A 31 -3.26 -0.24 1.73
N GLN A 32 -2.79 0.38 2.82
CA GLN A 32 -3.28 1.67 3.29
C GLN A 32 -3.13 2.76 2.22
N GLN A 33 -1.95 2.87 1.63
CA GLN A 33 -1.67 3.83 0.56
C GLN A 33 -2.44 3.51 -0.73
N ILE A 34 -2.80 2.26 -0.98
CA ILE A 34 -3.68 1.88 -2.10
C ILE A 34 -5.09 2.44 -1.88
N HIS A 35 -5.60 2.38 -0.64
CA HIS A 35 -6.93 2.85 -0.26
C HIS A 35 -7.02 4.35 0.08
N ALA A 36 -5.90 5.06 0.17
CA ALA A 36 -5.87 6.51 0.42
C ALA A 36 -6.62 7.34 -0.65
N GLY A 37 -6.78 6.78 -1.87
CA GLY A 37 -7.50 7.40 -2.99
C GLY A 37 -9.01 7.13 -3.02
N ASP A 38 -9.55 6.25 -2.15
CA ASP A 38 -10.95 5.87 -2.15
C ASP A 38 -11.81 6.98 -1.50
N SER A 39 -11.95 8.10 -2.21
CA SER A 39 -12.89 9.17 -1.85
C SER A 39 -14.30 8.75 -2.27
N ALA A 40 -15.04 8.20 -1.30
CA ALA A 40 -16.50 8.16 -1.25
C ALA A 40 -17.23 7.88 -2.58
N VAL A 41 -17.28 6.62 -3.01
CA VAL A 41 -18.46 6.09 -3.69
C VAL A 41 -19.08 5.04 -2.76
N ALA A 42 -20.12 5.46 -2.04
CA ALA A 42 -20.90 4.62 -1.13
C ALA A 42 -21.87 3.69 -1.90
N SER A 43 -21.38 3.00 -2.94
CA SER A 43 -22.19 2.02 -3.69
C SER A 43 -21.49 0.69 -4.01
N GLY A 44 -20.27 0.47 -3.53
CA GLY A 44 -19.63 -0.84 -3.57
C GLY A 44 -19.93 -1.63 -2.30
N ALA A 45 -20.32 -2.91 -2.43
CA ALA A 45 -20.28 -3.84 -1.30
C ALA A 45 -18.91 -3.71 -0.57
N PRO A 46 -18.85 -3.79 0.76
CA PRO A 46 -17.59 -3.70 1.50
C PRO A 46 -16.57 -4.65 0.87
N ARG A 47 -15.46 -4.11 0.34
CA ARG A 47 -14.41 -4.94 -0.24
C ARG A 47 -13.72 -5.67 0.90
N ILE A 48 -13.92 -6.97 0.96
CA ILE A 48 -13.28 -7.86 1.92
C ILE A 48 -11.97 -8.38 1.30
N HIS A 49 -10.87 -8.17 2.00
CA HIS A 49 -9.55 -8.69 1.64
C HIS A 49 -9.28 -9.92 2.50
N LEU A 50 -8.92 -11.03 1.87
CA LEU A 50 -8.62 -12.30 2.53
C LEU A 50 -7.12 -12.44 2.77
N TYR A 51 -6.75 -12.81 3.99
CA TYR A 51 -5.37 -13.10 4.37
C TYR A 51 -5.30 -14.48 5.02
N GLN A 52 -4.29 -15.27 4.66
CA GLN A 52 -3.99 -16.54 5.32
C GLN A 52 -2.89 -16.31 6.35
N CYS A 53 -3.12 -16.70 7.59
CA CYS A 53 -2.19 -16.54 8.70
C CYS A 53 -1.32 -17.78 8.92
N ASP A 54 -0.17 -17.58 9.58
CA ASP A 54 0.80 -18.62 9.96
C ASP A 54 0.30 -19.53 11.11
N ASP A 55 -0.89 -19.25 11.64
CA ASP A 55 -1.61 -20.05 12.62
C ASP A 55 -2.81 -20.81 12.01
N ASP A 56 -2.76 -21.01 10.69
CA ASP A 56 -3.76 -21.71 9.86
C ASP A 56 -5.14 -21.03 9.79
N ARG A 57 -5.31 -19.84 10.37
CA ARG A 57 -6.58 -19.10 10.31
C ARG A 57 -6.64 -18.14 9.13
N THR A 58 -7.85 -17.94 8.62
CA THR A 58 -8.14 -16.87 7.66
C THR A 58 -8.50 -15.58 8.41
N LEU A 59 -7.93 -14.47 7.96
CA LEU A 59 -8.25 -13.13 8.43
C LEU A 59 -8.98 -12.35 7.34
N PHE A 60 -10.17 -11.88 7.66
CA PHE A 60 -10.99 -11.01 6.82
C PHE A 60 -10.72 -9.56 7.19
N VAL A 61 -10.28 -8.77 6.21
CA VAL A 61 -9.88 -7.37 6.41
C VAL A 61 -10.74 -6.48 5.55
N ASN A 62 -11.40 -5.49 6.17
CA ASN A 62 -12.13 -4.46 5.45
C ASN A 62 -11.51 -3.10 5.76
N PHE A 63 -11.03 -2.42 4.73
CA PHE A 63 -10.55 -1.04 4.86
C PHE A 63 -11.73 -0.07 4.82
N LYS A 64 -11.64 0.97 5.65
CA LYS A 64 -12.59 2.08 5.73
C LYS A 64 -11.83 3.38 5.90
N ASP A 65 -12.54 4.49 5.78
CA ASP A 65 -12.02 5.82 6.05
C ASP A 65 -10.70 6.09 5.31
N LYS A 66 -10.73 5.91 3.97
CA LYS A 66 -9.56 6.08 3.09
C LYS A 66 -8.34 5.26 3.54
N GLY A 67 -8.59 4.08 4.10
CA GLY A 67 -7.56 3.19 4.61
C GLY A 67 -7.02 3.55 5.98
N LEU A 68 -7.57 4.51 6.73
CA LEU A 68 -7.13 4.80 8.11
C LEU A 68 -7.86 3.97 9.16
N THR A 69 -8.94 3.28 8.78
CA THR A 69 -9.64 2.33 9.66
C THR A 69 -9.64 0.94 9.03
N VAL A 70 -9.39 -0.09 9.83
CA VAL A 70 -9.58 -1.49 9.42
C VAL A 70 -10.56 -2.21 10.35
N LYS A 71 -11.39 -3.06 9.75
CA LYS A 71 -12.20 -4.03 10.49
C LYS A 71 -11.63 -5.43 10.23
N LEU A 72 -11.19 -6.07 11.31
CA LEU A 72 -10.61 -7.41 11.31
C LEU A 72 -11.63 -8.42 11.82
N ARG A 73 -11.76 -9.56 11.14
CA ARG A 73 -12.54 -10.71 11.61
C ARG A 73 -11.78 -12.01 11.34
N HIS A 74 -11.86 -12.97 12.27
CA HIS A 74 -11.37 -14.34 12.06
C HIS A 74 -12.46 -15.27 11.50
N ASP A 75 -13.72 -14.82 11.52
CA ASP A 75 -14.88 -15.52 10.98
C ASP A 75 -15.78 -14.50 10.26
N ALA A 76 -16.42 -14.89 9.17
CA ALA A 76 -17.20 -13.97 8.34
C ALA A 76 -18.36 -13.31 9.12
N TRP A 77 -18.95 -14.03 10.08
CA TRP A 77 -20.11 -13.61 10.86
C TRP A 77 -19.75 -13.08 12.25
N ALA A 78 -18.52 -13.29 12.73
CA ALA A 78 -18.06 -12.74 13.99
C ALA A 78 -18.03 -11.21 14.04
N SER A 79 -18.15 -10.67 15.25
CA SER A 79 -17.95 -9.24 15.53
C SER A 79 -16.57 -8.80 15.09
N ALA A 80 -16.51 -7.68 14.37
CA ALA A 80 -15.24 -7.13 13.91
C ALA A 80 -14.51 -6.40 15.03
N VAL A 81 -13.21 -6.65 15.13
CA VAL A 81 -12.31 -5.78 15.88
C VAL A 81 -11.96 -4.60 14.98
N VAL A 82 -12.17 -3.38 15.48
CA VAL A 82 -11.90 -2.15 14.74
C VAL A 82 -10.57 -1.58 15.22
N LEU A 83 -9.69 -1.26 14.27
CA LEU A 83 -8.41 -0.61 14.54
C LEU A 83 -8.30 0.66 13.70
N THR A 84 -7.63 1.68 14.24
CA THR A 84 -7.42 2.97 13.56
C THR A 84 -5.93 3.32 13.51
N ALA A 85 -5.51 3.90 12.40
CA ALA A 85 -4.18 4.46 12.23
C ALA A 85 -4.26 5.98 12.30
N PRO A 86 -3.37 6.67 13.03
CA PRO A 86 -3.39 8.14 13.12
C PRO A 86 -3.03 8.82 11.80
N SER A 87 -2.28 8.15 10.92
CA SER A 87 -2.01 8.58 9.55
C SER A 87 -1.58 7.40 8.67
N GLN A 88 -1.43 7.65 7.37
CA GLN A 88 -1.00 6.65 6.39
C GLN A 88 0.41 6.15 6.71
N GLY A 89 0.65 4.83 6.58
CA GLY A 89 1.94 4.21 6.85
C GLY A 89 2.23 3.96 8.34
N LEU A 90 1.34 4.38 9.24
CA LEU A 90 1.46 4.06 10.67
C LEU A 90 0.66 2.81 11.04
N PRO A 91 1.04 2.14 12.15
CA PRO A 91 0.29 1.00 12.66
C PRO A 91 -1.17 1.34 12.96
N TYR A 92 -2.04 0.36 12.76
CA TYR A 92 -3.40 0.43 13.29
C TYR A 92 -3.41 -0.04 14.74
N ILE A 93 -4.09 0.72 15.58
CA ILE A 93 -4.15 0.52 17.02
C ILE A 93 -5.60 0.25 17.41
N GLY A 94 -5.81 -0.79 18.21
CA GLY A 94 -7.04 -1.06 18.93
C GLY A 94 -6.78 -1.20 20.43
N GLU A 95 -7.80 -1.62 21.17
CA GLU A 95 -7.74 -1.69 22.64
C GLU A 95 -6.63 -2.63 23.16
N SER A 96 -6.46 -3.80 22.53
CA SER A 96 -5.51 -4.83 22.97
C SER A 96 -4.75 -5.48 21.81
N ILE A 97 -4.71 -4.81 20.66
CA ILE A 97 -4.17 -5.35 19.42
C ILE A 97 -3.58 -4.23 18.58
N ILE A 98 -2.44 -4.52 17.96
CA ILE A 98 -1.78 -3.65 16.98
C ILE A 98 -1.64 -4.43 15.68
N ALA A 99 -2.00 -3.81 14.56
CA ALA A 99 -1.81 -4.38 13.23
C ALA A 99 -0.87 -3.49 12.41
N THR A 100 0.15 -4.08 11.79
CA THR A 100 1.07 -3.37 10.89
C THR A 100 1.04 -4.02 9.52
N PHE A 101 0.93 -3.21 8.46
CA PHE A 101 0.91 -3.67 7.08
C PHE A 101 2.26 -3.41 6.42
N SER A 102 2.78 -4.42 5.70
CA SER A 102 4.01 -4.29 4.90
C SER A 102 3.83 -5.07 3.60
N GLY A 103 3.65 -4.33 2.49
CA GLY A 103 3.24 -4.91 1.20
C GLY A 103 1.97 -5.74 1.35
N ASN A 104 2.07 -7.04 1.04
CA ASN A 104 0.99 -8.02 1.11
C ASN A 104 0.89 -8.73 2.48
N HIS A 105 1.65 -8.33 3.49
CA HIS A 105 1.63 -8.95 4.81
C HIS A 105 0.99 -8.05 5.86
N ILE A 106 0.33 -8.68 6.82
CA ILE A 106 -0.14 -8.08 8.07
C ILE A 106 0.55 -8.78 9.22
N THR A 107 1.15 -8.02 10.12
CA THR A 107 1.58 -8.53 11.43
C THR A 107 0.58 -8.11 12.48
N ILE A 108 -0.02 -9.08 13.17
CA ILE A 108 -0.92 -8.88 14.30
C ILE A 108 -0.16 -9.11 15.60
N LYS A 109 -0.16 -8.12 16.48
CA LYS A 109 0.45 -8.18 17.81
C LYS A 109 -0.62 -8.02 18.88
N VAL A 110 -0.68 -8.99 19.79
CA VAL A 110 -1.49 -8.94 21.01
C VAL A 110 -0.54 -9.07 22.20
N PRO A 111 -0.62 -8.20 23.22
CA PRO A 111 0.27 -8.27 24.39
C PRO A 111 0.29 -9.66 25.03
N GLY A 112 1.48 -10.17 25.35
CA GLY A 112 1.66 -11.49 25.95
C GLY A 112 1.44 -12.68 25.02
N LYS A 113 1.21 -12.46 23.72
CA LYS A 113 1.07 -13.53 22.72
C LYS A 113 2.18 -13.44 21.66
N ARG A 114 2.48 -14.58 21.03
CA ARG A 114 3.33 -14.62 19.84
C ARG A 114 2.66 -13.80 18.72
N PRO A 115 3.40 -12.95 17.99
CA PRO A 115 2.86 -12.28 16.81
C PRO A 115 2.38 -13.28 15.75
N VAL A 116 1.27 -12.96 15.10
CA VAL A 116 0.71 -13.72 13.97
C VAL A 116 1.01 -12.95 12.68
N ILE A 117 1.48 -13.64 11.66
CA ILE A 117 1.80 -13.05 10.36
C ILE A 117 0.81 -13.61 9.34
N CYS A 118 0.11 -12.71 8.65
CA CYS A 118 -0.87 -13.08 7.64
C CYS A 118 -0.48 -12.53 6.27
N GLN A 119 -0.60 -13.35 5.23
CA GLN A 119 -0.29 -13.01 3.85
C GLN A 119 -1.57 -12.88 3.04
N LYS A 120 -1.66 -11.80 2.25
CA LYS A 120 -2.79 -11.54 1.35
C LYS A 120 -2.94 -12.69 0.36
N GLN A 121 -4.14 -13.24 0.30
CA GLN A 121 -4.49 -14.21 -0.73
C GLN A 121 -4.64 -13.48 -2.06
N VAL A 122 -3.99 -14.00 -3.10
CA VAL A 122 -4.17 -13.53 -4.48
C VAL A 122 -5.32 -14.35 -5.05
N THR A 123 -6.47 -13.72 -5.22
CA THR A 123 -7.62 -14.32 -5.91
C THR A 123 -7.54 -14.04 -7.41
#